data_AF-A0A379WCT7-F1
#
_entry.id   AF-A0A379WCT7-F1
#
_cell.length_a   1.000
_cell.length_b   1.000
_cell.length_c   1.000
_cell.angle_alpha   90.00
_cell.angle_beta   90.00
_cell.angle_gamma   90.00
#
_symmetry.space_group_name_H-M   'P 1'
#
loop_
_entity.id
_entity.type
_entity.pdbx_description
1 polymer ?
#
loop_
_entity_poly.entity_id
_entity_poly.type
_entity_poly.pdbx_seq_one_letter_code
_entity_poly.pdbx_strand_id
1 'polypeptide(L)'
;MKTKIPDAVLAAEVSRRGLVKTTAIGGLAMASSAFTLPFTRIANAAEAISPAKTGEKVVWSACTVNCGSRCPLRMHVVDGEIKYVETDNTGNDDYDGLHQVRACLRGRSMRRRVYNPDRLKYPMKRVGARGEGKFERISWDEAYDIIATNMQRLIKEYGNESIYLNYGTGTLGGTLTRSWPPGKTLVARLMNCCGGYLNHYGDYSSAQIAAGLNYTYGGWADGNSPSDIENSKLVVLFGNNPGETRMSGGGVTYYLEQARQKSNARMIIIDPRYTDTGAGREDEWIPIRPGTDAALVNGLAYVLITENMVDQPFLDKYCVGYDEKTLPASAPKNGHYKAYILGQGKDGIAKTPEWAAQITGIPADRIIKLAREIGSAKPAYICQGWGPQRHANGEIATRAISMLAILTGNVGINGGNSGAREGSYALPFERMPTLENPVETSISMFMWTDAIERGPEMTALRDGVRGKISWTCRSK
;
A
#
# COMPACT_ATOMS: atom_id res chain seq x y z
N MET A 1 -5.55 -22.89 -45.66
CA MET A 1 -5.38 -21.86 -46.71
C MET A 1 -4.18 -21.00 -46.30
N LYS A 2 -3.04 -21.09 -47.00
CA LYS A 2 -1.82 -20.32 -46.68
C LYS A 2 -1.95 -18.93 -47.30
N THR A 3 -2.09 -17.90 -46.48
CA THR A 3 -2.15 -16.50 -46.95
C THR A 3 -0.73 -15.99 -47.17
N LYS A 4 -0.38 -15.66 -48.42
CA LYS A 4 0.87 -14.93 -48.74
C LYS A 4 0.66 -13.44 -48.45
N ILE A 5 1.52 -12.87 -47.61
CA ILE A 5 1.60 -11.42 -47.40
C ILE A 5 2.50 -10.84 -48.51
N PRO A 6 2.11 -9.77 -49.22
CA PRO A 6 2.94 -9.18 -50.27
C PRO A 6 4.20 -8.50 -49.71
N ASP A 7 5.35 -8.72 -50.35
CA ASP A 7 6.67 -8.19 -49.94
C ASP A 7 6.72 -6.65 -49.86
N ALA A 8 5.77 -5.95 -50.47
CA ALA A 8 5.64 -4.49 -50.38
C ALA A 8 5.35 -3.99 -48.95
N VAL A 9 4.76 -4.81 -48.08
CA VAL A 9 4.44 -4.44 -46.69
C VAL A 9 5.69 -4.44 -45.80
N LEU A 10 6.74 -5.18 -46.17
CA LEU A 10 7.97 -5.30 -45.38
C LEU A 10 9.01 -4.22 -45.71
N ALA A 11 8.80 -3.40 -46.75
CA ALA A 11 9.81 -2.47 -47.26
C ALA A 11 9.60 -0.99 -46.85
N ALA A 12 8.60 -0.65 -46.06
CA ALA A 12 8.31 0.74 -45.71
C ALA A 12 9.14 1.23 -44.50
N GLU A 13 10.31 1.83 -44.75
CA GLU A 13 11.05 2.59 -43.72
C GLU A 13 10.36 3.94 -43.45
N VAL A 14 9.67 4.05 -42.33
CA VAL A 14 9.14 5.33 -41.85
C VAL A 14 10.22 6.04 -41.01
N SER A 15 10.86 7.06 -41.59
CA SER A 15 11.84 7.87 -40.84
C SER A 15 11.16 8.85 -39.88
N ARG A 16 11.75 9.06 -38.69
CA ARG A 16 11.30 10.05 -37.68
C ARG A 16 11.06 11.45 -38.25
N ARG A 17 11.80 11.86 -39.28
CA ARG A 17 11.66 13.17 -39.94
C ARG A 17 10.42 13.28 -40.83
N GLY A 18 9.95 12.15 -41.39
CA GLY A 18 8.71 12.10 -42.16
C GLY A 18 7.49 12.36 -41.29
N LEU A 19 7.43 11.71 -40.13
CA LEU A 19 6.30 11.80 -39.18
C LEU A 19 6.10 13.22 -38.61
N VAL A 20 7.18 13.96 -38.37
CA VAL A 20 7.13 15.33 -37.82
C VAL A 20 6.73 16.37 -38.88
N LYS A 21 6.98 16.09 -40.18
CA LYS A 21 6.53 16.99 -41.26
C LYS A 21 5.02 16.87 -41.52
N THR A 22 4.44 15.68 -41.33
CA THR A 22 3.01 15.45 -41.58
C THR A 22 2.10 16.06 -40.50
N THR A 23 2.60 16.30 -39.29
CA THR A 23 1.82 16.92 -38.20
C THR A 23 1.81 18.44 -38.22
N ALA A 24 2.64 19.10 -39.04
CA ALA A 24 2.77 20.55 -39.07
C ALA A 24 1.95 21.25 -40.17
N ILE A 25 1.26 20.52 -41.06
CA ILE A 25 0.46 21.10 -42.14
C ILE A 25 -0.93 20.45 -42.17
N GLY A 26 -1.94 21.20 -41.75
CA GLY A 26 -3.33 20.99 -42.16
C GLY A 26 -4.20 20.19 -41.19
N GLY A 27 -5.09 20.90 -40.50
CA GLY A 27 -6.22 20.34 -39.78
C GLY A 27 -7.30 19.76 -40.71
N LEU A 28 -8.09 18.86 -40.12
CA LEU A 28 -9.44 18.41 -40.49
C LEU A 28 -9.68 17.80 -41.89
N ALA A 29 -10.22 16.58 -41.79
CA ALA A 29 -11.13 15.92 -42.71
C ALA A 29 -10.54 15.13 -43.89
N MET A 30 -10.89 13.84 -43.88
CA MET A 30 -11.00 12.93 -45.02
C MET A 30 -9.70 12.35 -45.59
N ALA A 31 -9.17 11.30 -44.93
CA ALA A 31 -8.71 10.08 -45.59
C ALA A 31 -7.99 9.16 -44.57
N SER A 32 -8.67 8.18 -43.99
CA SER A 32 -8.01 6.93 -43.56
C SER A 32 -9.01 5.83 -43.20
N SER A 33 -9.90 5.48 -44.15
CA SER A 33 -10.60 4.18 -44.14
C SER A 33 -9.70 3.04 -44.65
N ALA A 34 -8.39 3.27 -44.84
CA ALA A 34 -7.50 2.36 -45.55
C ALA A 34 -6.23 1.91 -44.78
N PHE A 35 -6.06 2.30 -43.52
CA PHE A 35 -4.97 1.79 -42.68
C PHE A 35 -5.49 1.35 -41.31
N THR A 36 -6.00 0.12 -41.25
CA THR A 36 -6.22 -0.57 -39.97
C THR A 36 -4.88 -1.00 -39.40
N LEU A 37 -4.36 -0.25 -38.42
CA LEU A 37 -3.26 -0.72 -37.58
C LEU A 37 -3.71 -1.98 -36.81
N PRO A 38 -2.92 -3.06 -36.75
CA PRO A 38 -3.34 -4.39 -36.25
C PRO A 38 -3.62 -4.43 -34.74
N PHE A 39 -3.55 -3.28 -34.04
CA PHE A 39 -3.83 -3.15 -32.61
C PHE A 39 -5.07 -2.29 -32.29
N THR A 40 -5.79 -1.81 -33.31
CA THR A 40 -7.05 -1.08 -33.11
C THR A 40 -8.24 -2.03 -33.17
N ARG A 41 -8.56 -2.66 -32.03
CA ARG A 41 -9.93 -3.15 -31.83
C ARG A 41 -10.82 -1.92 -31.60
N ILE A 42 -11.43 -1.43 -32.66
CA ILE A 42 -12.64 -0.61 -32.53
C ILE A 42 -13.70 -1.55 -31.95
N ALA A 43 -13.94 -1.45 -30.65
CA ALA A 43 -15.11 -2.05 -30.05
C ALA A 43 -16.30 -1.26 -30.61
N ASN A 44 -17.01 -1.84 -31.58
CA ASN A 44 -18.38 -1.42 -31.81
C ASN A 44 -19.12 -1.64 -30.49
N ALA A 45 -19.49 -0.55 -29.82
CA ALA A 45 -20.55 -0.62 -28.84
C ALA A 45 -21.75 -1.18 -29.60
N ALA A 46 -22.05 -2.45 -29.38
CA ALA A 46 -23.29 -3.01 -29.88
C ALA A 46 -24.38 -2.14 -29.26
N GLU A 47 -25.11 -1.41 -30.10
CA GLU A 47 -26.45 -0.96 -29.77
C GLU A 47 -27.29 -2.21 -29.48
N ALA A 48 -27.21 -2.61 -28.23
CA ALA A 48 -28.10 -3.53 -27.57
C ALA A 48 -28.01 -3.20 -26.09
N ILE A 49 -28.66 -2.10 -25.70
CA ILE A 49 -29.42 -2.14 -24.46
C ILE A 49 -30.46 -3.23 -24.70
N SER A 50 -30.05 -4.47 -24.46
CA SER A 50 -30.98 -5.60 -24.42
C SER A 50 -32.01 -5.20 -23.37
N PRO A 51 -33.32 -5.21 -23.67
CA PRO A 51 -34.32 -5.08 -22.62
C PRO A 51 -33.96 -6.13 -21.56
N ALA A 52 -33.93 -5.72 -20.29
CA ALA A 52 -33.60 -6.57 -19.15
C ALA A 52 -34.18 -7.96 -19.44
N LYS A 53 -33.31 -8.96 -19.64
CA LYS A 53 -33.80 -10.29 -20.01
C LYS A 53 -34.80 -10.66 -18.93
N THR A 54 -36.04 -10.99 -19.32
CA THR A 54 -37.09 -11.37 -18.37
C THR A 54 -36.52 -12.37 -17.36
N GLY A 55 -36.45 -11.98 -16.08
CA GLY A 55 -35.83 -12.76 -15.00
C GLY A 55 -34.44 -12.29 -14.51
N GLU A 56 -33.85 -11.23 -15.07
CA GLU A 56 -32.60 -10.66 -14.57
C GLU A 56 -32.79 -9.86 -13.27
N LYS A 57 -31.94 -10.14 -12.28
CA LYS A 57 -31.83 -9.38 -11.03
C LYS A 57 -30.43 -8.80 -10.87
N VAL A 58 -30.36 -7.51 -10.54
CA VAL A 58 -29.10 -6.88 -10.13
C VAL A 58 -28.96 -6.97 -8.61
N VAL A 59 -27.85 -7.51 -8.13
CA VAL A 59 -27.53 -7.66 -6.70
C VAL A 59 -26.23 -6.94 -6.39
N TRP A 60 -26.23 -6.08 -5.38
CA TRP A 60 -25.02 -5.42 -4.92
C TRP A 60 -24.13 -6.37 -4.12
N SER A 61 -22.83 -6.28 -4.40
CA SER A 61 -21.76 -6.96 -3.68
C SER A 61 -20.55 -6.03 -3.59
N ALA A 62 -19.43 -6.51 -3.05
CA ALA A 62 -18.21 -5.74 -2.92
C ALA A 62 -16.99 -6.56 -3.36
N CYS A 63 -16.00 -5.87 -3.95
CA CYS A 63 -14.68 -6.45 -4.17
C CYS A 63 -13.92 -6.52 -2.83
N THR A 64 -13.80 -7.71 -2.27
CA THR A 64 -13.17 -7.93 -0.95
C THR A 64 -11.67 -8.25 -1.02
N VAL A 65 -11.02 -8.00 -2.16
CA VAL A 65 -9.56 -8.18 -2.31
C VAL A 65 -8.83 -7.17 -1.44
N ASN A 66 -7.64 -7.53 -0.93
CA ASN A 66 -6.78 -6.67 -0.12
C ASN A 66 -6.14 -5.50 -0.88
N CYS A 67 -6.97 -4.68 -1.52
CA CYS A 67 -6.58 -3.45 -2.19
C CYS A 67 -7.12 -2.21 -1.48
N GLY A 68 -7.81 -2.36 -0.33
CA GLY A 68 -8.34 -1.26 0.47
C GLY A 68 -9.60 -0.58 -0.08
N SER A 69 -9.79 -0.54 -1.41
CA SER A 69 -10.84 0.28 -2.04
C SER A 69 -12.27 -0.26 -1.93
N ARG A 70 -12.45 -1.56 -1.68
CA ARG A 70 -13.77 -2.22 -1.51
C ARG A 70 -14.85 -1.82 -2.51
N CYS A 71 -14.48 -1.74 -3.79
CA CYS A 71 -15.38 -1.23 -4.82
C CYS A 71 -16.72 -1.97 -4.81
N PRO A 72 -17.85 -1.27 -4.87
CA PRO A 72 -19.14 -1.91 -5.00
C PRO A 72 -19.25 -2.52 -6.39
N LEU A 73 -19.87 -3.69 -6.45
CA LEU A 73 -20.02 -4.52 -7.64
C LEU A 73 -21.50 -4.79 -7.85
N ARG A 74 -21.97 -4.57 -9.06
CA ARG A 74 -23.33 -4.91 -9.48
C ARG A 74 -23.30 -6.28 -10.14
N MET A 75 -23.82 -7.30 -9.46
CA MET A 75 -23.87 -8.67 -9.95
C MET A 75 -25.17 -8.87 -10.73
N HIS A 76 -25.06 -9.17 -12.02
CA HIS A 76 -26.21 -9.44 -12.88
C HIS A 76 -26.52 -10.92 -12.85
N VAL A 77 -27.66 -11.27 -12.24
CA VAL A 77 -28.06 -12.66 -11.95
C VAL A 77 -29.25 -13.06 -12.81
N VAL A 78 -29.13 -14.18 -13.51
CA VAL A 78 -30.20 -14.78 -14.33
C VAL A 78 -30.23 -16.27 -13.99
N ASP A 79 -31.41 -16.82 -13.68
CA ASP A 79 -31.61 -18.23 -13.30
C ASP A 79 -30.71 -18.68 -12.14
N GLY A 80 -30.50 -17.80 -11.14
CA GLY A 80 -29.64 -18.08 -9.99
C GLY A 80 -28.13 -18.00 -10.26
N GLU A 81 -27.72 -17.66 -11.48
CA GLU A 81 -26.31 -17.54 -11.86
C GLU A 81 -25.89 -16.10 -12.19
N ILE A 82 -24.74 -15.69 -11.66
CA ILE A 82 -24.08 -14.43 -12.05
C ILE A 82 -23.63 -14.58 -13.51
N LYS A 83 -24.24 -13.84 -14.42
CA LYS A 83 -23.87 -13.84 -15.84
C LYS A 83 -22.71 -12.89 -16.11
N TYR A 84 -22.70 -11.70 -15.49
CA TYR A 84 -21.56 -10.78 -15.53
C TYR A 84 -21.52 -9.86 -14.30
N VAL A 85 -20.38 -9.18 -14.12
CA VAL A 85 -20.14 -8.23 -13.02
C VAL A 85 -19.95 -6.84 -13.62
N GLU A 86 -20.85 -5.94 -13.27
CA GLU A 86 -20.75 -4.53 -13.59
C GLU A 86 -20.11 -3.77 -12.42
N THR A 87 -19.50 -2.64 -12.76
CA THR A 87 -18.92 -1.70 -11.81
C THR A 87 -20.00 -0.75 -11.27
N ASP A 88 -19.69 0.03 -10.24
CA ASP A 88 -20.46 1.24 -9.98
C ASP A 88 -20.49 2.14 -11.23
N ASN A 89 -21.68 2.53 -11.60
CA ASN A 89 -22.03 3.47 -12.66
C ASN A 89 -23.29 4.26 -12.26
N THR A 90 -23.53 4.38 -10.96
CA THR A 90 -24.70 5.05 -10.38
C THR A 90 -24.30 6.41 -9.82
N GLY A 91 -25.26 7.34 -9.77
CA GLY A 91 -24.98 8.72 -9.35
C GLY A 91 -24.17 9.51 -10.36
N ASN A 92 -23.83 10.75 -9.99
CA ASN A 92 -22.93 11.58 -10.77
C ASN A 92 -21.50 11.03 -10.74
N ASP A 93 -20.63 11.54 -11.61
CA ASP A 93 -19.20 11.20 -11.63
C ASP A 93 -18.37 12.47 -11.36
N ASP A 94 -18.71 13.17 -10.27
CA ASP A 94 -18.15 14.47 -9.91
C ASP A 94 -17.06 14.33 -8.82
N TYR A 95 -16.18 15.32 -8.70
CA TYR A 95 -15.22 15.41 -7.60
C TYR A 95 -15.93 15.64 -6.24
N ASP A 96 -15.19 15.71 -5.12
CA ASP A 96 -15.74 15.96 -3.75
C ASP A 96 -16.62 14.84 -3.18
N GLY A 97 -16.20 13.58 -3.35
CA GLY A 97 -16.87 12.43 -2.75
C GLY A 97 -18.09 11.92 -3.51
N LEU A 98 -18.40 12.52 -4.67
CA LEU A 98 -19.53 12.15 -5.52
C LEU A 98 -19.15 11.28 -6.73
N HIS A 99 -17.88 10.89 -6.86
CA HIS A 99 -17.39 10.13 -8.01
C HIS A 99 -17.83 8.66 -7.94
N GLN A 100 -18.00 8.05 -9.11
CA GLN A 100 -18.38 6.65 -9.19
C GLN A 100 -17.22 5.76 -8.75
N VAL A 101 -17.48 4.81 -7.84
CA VAL A 101 -16.44 3.95 -7.28
C VAL A 101 -16.15 2.77 -8.22
N ARG A 102 -15.53 3.07 -9.36
CA ARG A 102 -15.39 2.10 -10.43
C ARG A 102 -14.43 0.96 -10.07
N ALA A 103 -14.88 -0.28 -10.20
CA ALA A 103 -14.07 -1.46 -9.95
C ALA A 103 -12.99 -1.64 -11.05
N CYS A 104 -11.76 -1.89 -10.61
CA CYS A 104 -10.66 -2.28 -11.49
C CYS A 104 -10.89 -3.67 -12.14
N LEU A 105 -10.01 -4.07 -13.06
CA LEU A 105 -10.06 -5.37 -13.76
C LEU A 105 -10.21 -6.57 -12.79
N ARG A 106 -9.51 -6.53 -11.66
CA ARG A 106 -9.59 -7.58 -10.63
C ARG A 106 -10.98 -7.65 -9.99
N GLY A 107 -11.58 -6.50 -9.66
CA GLY A 107 -12.94 -6.45 -9.11
C GLY A 107 -14.00 -6.93 -10.09
N ARG A 108 -13.90 -6.52 -11.36
CA ARG A 108 -14.80 -6.97 -12.44
C ARG A 108 -14.64 -8.48 -12.73
N SER A 109 -13.51 -9.06 -12.37
CA SER A 109 -13.25 -10.49 -12.51
C SER A 109 -13.84 -11.37 -11.39
N MET A 110 -14.53 -10.81 -10.39
CA MET A 110 -15.00 -11.58 -9.20
C MET A 110 -15.87 -12.80 -9.54
N ARG A 111 -16.61 -12.77 -10.66
CA ARG A 111 -17.33 -13.95 -11.18
C ARG A 111 -16.40 -15.16 -11.37
N ARG A 112 -15.17 -14.96 -11.85
CA ARG A 112 -14.18 -16.02 -12.05
C ARG A 112 -13.78 -16.68 -10.72
N ARG A 113 -13.85 -15.97 -9.60
CA ARG A 113 -13.60 -16.53 -8.26
C ARG A 113 -14.77 -17.39 -7.78
N VAL A 114 -16.01 -16.98 -8.07
CA VAL A 114 -17.23 -17.71 -7.67
C VAL A 114 -17.35 -19.06 -8.40
N TYR A 115 -17.04 -19.07 -9.70
CA TYR A 115 -17.16 -20.24 -10.57
C TYR A 115 -15.82 -20.91 -10.92
N ASN A 116 -14.76 -20.63 -10.16
CA ASN A 116 -13.49 -21.28 -10.39
C ASN A 116 -13.64 -22.81 -10.22
N PRO A 117 -13.15 -23.65 -11.15
CA PRO A 117 -13.20 -25.11 -11.00
C PRO A 117 -12.52 -25.61 -9.72
N ASP A 118 -11.46 -24.91 -9.26
CA ASP A 118 -10.67 -25.24 -8.07
C ASP A 118 -11.29 -24.69 -6.77
N ARG A 119 -12.46 -24.05 -6.84
CA ARG A 119 -13.12 -23.51 -5.64
C ARG A 119 -13.42 -24.63 -4.66
N LEU A 120 -13.04 -24.43 -3.39
CA LEU A 120 -13.43 -25.30 -2.29
C LEU A 120 -14.95 -25.25 -2.09
N LYS A 121 -15.63 -26.38 -2.28
CA LYS A 121 -17.10 -26.50 -2.21
C LYS A 121 -17.60 -27.16 -0.93
N TYR A 122 -16.78 -28.01 -0.33
CA TYR A 122 -17.15 -28.84 0.82
C TYR A 122 -16.02 -28.83 1.85
N PRO A 123 -16.32 -29.16 3.13
CA PRO A 123 -15.30 -29.54 4.09
C PRO A 123 -14.51 -30.75 3.58
N MET A 124 -13.18 -30.66 3.71
CA MET A 124 -12.24 -31.68 3.23
C MET A 124 -11.31 -32.08 4.37
N LYS A 125 -11.10 -33.39 4.55
CA LYS A 125 -10.20 -33.97 5.55
C LYS A 125 -9.00 -34.59 4.85
N ARG A 126 -7.80 -34.29 5.34
CA ARG A 126 -6.56 -34.84 4.78
C ARG A 126 -6.45 -36.32 5.13
N VAL A 127 -6.16 -37.16 4.13
CA VAL A 127 -5.97 -38.62 4.29
C VAL A 127 -4.55 -39.10 3.97
N GLY A 128 -3.72 -38.25 3.35
CA GLY A 128 -2.30 -38.53 3.07
C GLY A 128 -1.34 -37.67 3.90
N ALA A 129 -0.04 -37.72 3.59
CA ALA A 129 0.95 -36.84 4.23
C ALA A 129 0.70 -35.35 3.86
N ARG A 130 1.14 -34.42 4.72
CA ARG A 130 1.05 -32.98 4.42
C ARG A 130 1.87 -32.68 3.15
N GLY A 131 1.26 -31.97 2.21
CA GLY A 131 1.86 -31.66 0.91
C GLY A 131 1.42 -32.58 -0.25
N GLU A 132 0.83 -33.74 0.03
CA GLU A 132 0.42 -34.69 -1.03
C GLU A 132 -0.88 -34.31 -1.75
N GLY A 133 -1.66 -33.35 -1.24
CA GLY A 133 -2.94 -32.96 -1.84
C GLY A 133 -4.05 -34.03 -1.74
N LYS A 134 -3.89 -35.06 -0.91
CA LYS A 134 -4.88 -36.14 -0.74
C LYS A 134 -5.90 -35.80 0.34
N PHE A 135 -7.16 -35.62 -0.07
CA PHE A 135 -8.28 -35.30 0.80
C PHE A 135 -9.51 -36.14 0.48
N GLU A 136 -10.29 -36.43 1.51
CA GLU A 136 -11.66 -36.95 1.40
C GLU A 136 -12.67 -35.87 1.80
N ARG A 137 -13.87 -35.93 1.24
CA ARG A 137 -14.96 -35.04 1.62
C ARG A 137 -15.58 -35.53 2.93
N ILE A 138 -15.83 -34.61 3.86
CA ILE A 138 -16.54 -34.88 5.12
C ILE A 138 -17.75 -33.96 5.30
N SER A 139 -18.61 -34.25 6.28
CA SER A 139 -19.73 -33.38 6.64
C SER A 139 -19.24 -32.15 7.41
N TRP A 140 -20.12 -31.14 7.53
CA TRP A 140 -19.83 -29.98 8.39
C TRP A 140 -19.76 -30.38 9.86
N ASP A 141 -20.67 -31.24 10.32
CA ASP A 141 -20.70 -31.71 11.71
C ASP A 141 -19.40 -32.46 12.08
N GLU A 142 -18.93 -33.37 11.22
CA GLU A 142 -17.65 -34.05 11.43
C GLU A 142 -16.48 -33.05 11.47
N ALA A 143 -16.48 -32.05 10.58
CA ALA A 143 -15.44 -31.03 10.56
C ALA A 143 -15.43 -30.20 11.86
N TYR A 144 -16.61 -29.81 12.36
CA TYR A 144 -16.75 -29.07 13.60
C TYR A 144 -16.31 -29.89 14.80
N ASP A 145 -16.72 -31.16 14.90
CA ASP A 145 -16.33 -32.06 15.99
C ASP A 145 -14.81 -32.25 16.00
N ILE A 146 -14.20 -32.54 14.86
CA ILE A 146 -12.74 -32.71 14.75
C ILE A 146 -12.01 -31.45 15.24
N ILE A 147 -12.45 -30.26 14.80
CA ILE A 147 -11.81 -28.99 15.18
C ILE A 147 -12.01 -28.71 16.66
N ALA A 148 -13.24 -28.83 17.17
CA ALA A 148 -13.59 -28.52 18.55
C ALA A 148 -12.88 -29.47 19.53
N THR A 149 -12.94 -30.79 19.28
CA THR A 149 -12.26 -31.79 20.13
C THR A 149 -10.75 -31.58 20.16
N ASN A 150 -10.12 -31.30 19.01
CA ASN A 150 -8.68 -31.02 19.00
C ASN A 150 -8.32 -29.72 19.70
N MET A 151 -9.10 -28.66 19.51
CA MET A 151 -8.87 -27.37 20.17
C MET A 151 -9.00 -27.51 21.69
N GLN A 152 -10.03 -28.19 22.18
CA GLN A 152 -10.21 -28.49 23.60
C GLN A 152 -9.05 -29.31 24.17
N ARG A 153 -8.60 -30.35 23.45
CA ARG A 153 -7.44 -31.16 23.85
C ARG A 153 -6.17 -30.31 23.95
N LEU A 154 -5.87 -29.50 22.93
CA LEU A 154 -4.69 -28.65 22.89
C LEU A 154 -4.70 -27.61 24.03
N ILE A 155 -5.85 -26.97 24.27
CA ILE A 155 -6.00 -26.02 25.38
C ILE A 155 -5.80 -26.72 26.73
N LYS A 156 -6.35 -27.93 26.91
CA LYS A 156 -6.19 -28.72 28.15
C LYS A 156 -4.75 -29.15 28.39
N GLU A 157 -4.05 -29.60 27.35
CA GLU A 157 -2.69 -30.17 27.45
C GLU A 157 -1.59 -29.10 27.47
N TYR A 158 -1.76 -28.03 26.68
CA TYR A 158 -0.69 -27.05 26.41
C TYR A 158 -1.09 -25.59 26.70
N GLY A 159 -2.35 -25.32 27.07
CA GLY A 159 -2.86 -23.98 27.30
C GLY A 159 -3.21 -23.21 26.02
N ASN A 160 -3.81 -22.03 26.18
CA ASN A 160 -4.31 -21.20 25.07
C ASN A 160 -3.21 -20.67 24.13
N GLU A 161 -1.95 -20.63 24.57
CA GLU A 161 -0.81 -20.28 23.71
C GLU A 161 -0.52 -21.31 22.62
N SER A 162 -1.06 -22.52 22.73
CA SER A 162 -0.98 -23.53 21.67
C SER A 162 -1.89 -23.21 20.47
N ILE A 163 -2.84 -22.28 20.64
CA ILE A 163 -3.75 -21.84 19.58
C ILE A 163 -3.22 -20.54 18.99
N TYR A 164 -2.77 -20.58 17.73
CA TYR A 164 -2.19 -19.42 17.06
C TYR A 164 -3.14 -18.84 16.01
N LEU A 165 -3.47 -17.55 16.16
CA LEU A 165 -4.22 -16.82 15.15
C LEU A 165 -3.24 -16.12 14.19
N ASN A 166 -2.88 -16.81 13.11
CA ASN A 166 -1.94 -16.30 12.10
C ASN A 166 -2.46 -15.02 11.39
N TYR A 167 -1.56 -14.17 10.88
CA TYR A 167 -1.92 -12.98 10.11
C TYR A 167 -2.49 -13.35 8.73
N GLY A 168 -3.64 -12.79 8.32
CA GLY A 168 -4.16 -13.05 6.98
C GLY A 168 -5.11 -11.99 6.44
N THR A 169 -4.83 -11.49 5.24
CA THR A 169 -5.58 -10.38 4.62
C THR A 169 -6.18 -10.69 3.26
N GLY A 170 -6.13 -11.95 2.78
CA GLY A 170 -6.60 -12.34 1.44
C GLY A 170 -8.06 -11.98 1.10
N THR A 171 -8.91 -11.78 2.10
CA THR A 171 -10.23 -11.17 1.99
C THR A 171 -10.32 -10.07 3.04
N LEU A 172 -10.26 -8.80 2.66
CA LEU A 172 -10.28 -7.70 3.61
C LEU A 172 -11.71 -7.25 3.91
N GLY A 173 -12.07 -7.36 5.19
CA GLY A 173 -13.31 -6.88 5.77
C GLY A 173 -14.60 -7.57 5.35
N GLY A 174 -14.50 -8.87 5.08
CA GLY A 174 -15.68 -9.71 5.12
C GLY A 174 -16.19 -9.89 6.55
N THR A 175 -17.50 -10.08 6.69
CA THR A 175 -18.21 -10.19 7.98
C THR A 175 -17.65 -11.30 8.87
N LEU A 176 -17.43 -12.49 8.30
CA LEU A 176 -16.86 -13.66 8.98
C LEU A 176 -15.45 -13.95 8.45
N THR A 177 -14.51 -13.03 8.71
CA THR A 177 -13.12 -13.19 8.24
C THR A 177 -12.13 -12.92 9.36
N ARG A 178 -10.94 -13.52 9.26
CA ARG A 178 -9.76 -13.24 10.08
C ARG A 178 -8.97 -12.00 9.61
N SER A 179 -9.64 -11.10 8.90
CA SER A 179 -8.97 -9.97 8.25
C SER A 179 -8.71 -8.81 9.21
N TRP A 180 -8.57 -7.59 8.70
CA TRP A 180 -8.07 -6.47 9.50
C TRP A 180 -9.17 -5.68 10.22
N PRO A 181 -8.92 -5.18 11.46
CA PRO A 181 -7.77 -5.52 12.32
C PRO A 181 -7.95 -6.90 12.99
N PRO A 182 -6.88 -7.71 13.12
CA PRO A 182 -6.98 -9.13 13.49
C PRO A 182 -7.66 -9.36 14.85
N GLY A 183 -7.33 -8.53 15.84
CA GLY A 183 -7.92 -8.56 17.18
C GLY A 183 -9.36 -8.04 17.28
N LYS A 184 -9.99 -7.61 16.17
CA LYS A 184 -11.41 -7.19 16.11
C LYS A 184 -12.25 -8.04 15.15
N THR A 185 -11.82 -9.29 14.93
CA THR A 185 -12.49 -10.24 14.04
C THR A 185 -13.40 -11.18 14.81
N LEU A 186 -14.42 -11.75 14.14
CA LEU A 186 -15.25 -12.79 14.74
C LEU A 186 -14.48 -14.06 15.06
N VAL A 187 -13.36 -14.32 14.36
CA VAL A 187 -12.46 -15.42 14.70
C VAL A 187 -11.72 -15.13 16.00
N ALA A 188 -11.17 -13.93 16.18
CA ALA A 188 -10.58 -13.52 17.45
C ALA A 188 -11.61 -13.57 18.59
N ARG A 189 -12.87 -13.16 18.34
CA ARG A 189 -13.96 -13.27 19.32
C ARG A 189 -14.16 -14.71 19.76
N LEU A 190 -14.25 -15.63 18.80
CA LEU A 190 -14.39 -17.07 19.09
C LEU A 190 -13.23 -17.58 19.95
N MET A 191 -11.99 -17.23 19.60
CA MET A 191 -10.82 -17.65 20.38
C MET A 191 -10.85 -17.06 21.79
N ASN A 192 -11.24 -15.79 21.95
CA ASN A 192 -11.35 -15.16 23.28
C ASN A 192 -12.46 -15.80 24.14
N CYS A 193 -13.57 -16.24 23.54
CA CYS A 193 -14.58 -17.04 24.25
C CYS A 193 -14.03 -18.40 24.75
N CYS A 194 -12.95 -18.89 24.15
CA CYS A 194 -12.29 -20.15 24.51
C CYS A 194 -11.06 -19.97 25.44
N GLY A 195 -10.81 -18.75 25.94
CA GLY A 195 -9.69 -18.47 26.85
C GLY A 195 -8.48 -17.81 26.18
N GLY A 196 -8.62 -17.34 24.94
CA GLY A 196 -7.59 -16.56 24.24
C GLY A 196 -6.77 -17.36 23.24
N TYR A 197 -5.71 -16.74 22.73
CA TYR A 197 -4.85 -17.32 21.70
C TYR A 197 -3.48 -16.63 21.68
N LEU A 198 -2.44 -17.36 21.24
CA LEU A 198 -1.15 -16.76 20.93
C LEU A 198 -1.31 -15.71 19.84
N ASN A 199 -0.96 -14.46 20.17
CA ASN A 199 -1.14 -13.34 19.27
C ASN A 199 0.09 -13.13 18.37
N HIS A 200 -0.03 -12.25 17.39
CA HIS A 200 1.09 -11.80 16.55
C HIS A 200 1.20 -10.28 16.51
N TYR A 201 2.40 -9.81 16.16
CA TYR A 201 2.62 -8.42 15.78
C TYR A 201 3.30 -8.33 14.41
N GLY A 202 3.21 -7.15 13.80
CA GLY A 202 3.69 -6.90 12.43
C GLY A 202 2.74 -7.45 11.37
N ASP A 203 3.00 -7.07 10.12
CA ASP A 203 2.20 -7.43 8.96
C ASP A 203 3.04 -7.40 7.66
N TYR A 204 2.61 -8.09 6.58
CA TYR A 204 3.45 -8.28 5.38
C TYR A 204 3.57 -6.99 4.55
N SER A 205 2.74 -6.00 4.88
CA SER A 205 2.50 -4.81 4.07
C SER A 205 3.09 -3.54 4.66
N SER A 206 3.13 -3.38 5.99
CA SER A 206 3.43 -2.11 6.67
C SER A 206 4.25 -2.23 7.96
N ALA A 207 4.82 -3.40 8.28
CA ALA A 207 5.53 -3.60 9.56
C ALA A 207 6.63 -2.55 9.85
N GLN A 208 7.47 -2.23 8.86
CA GLN A 208 8.62 -1.33 9.07
C GLN A 208 8.20 0.13 9.16
N ILE A 209 7.26 0.57 8.31
CA ILE A 209 6.70 1.93 8.39
C ILE A 209 5.93 2.15 9.70
N ALA A 210 5.17 1.15 10.16
CA ALA A 210 4.49 1.20 11.45
C ALA A 210 5.48 1.37 12.60
N ALA A 211 6.57 0.59 12.60
CA ALA A 211 7.62 0.70 13.61
C ALA A 211 8.31 2.07 13.54
N GLY A 212 8.78 2.48 12.36
CA GLY A 212 9.53 3.71 12.17
C GLY A 212 8.74 4.98 12.52
N LEU A 213 7.49 5.07 12.06
CA LEU A 213 6.64 6.23 12.33
C LEU A 213 6.12 6.24 13.77
N ASN A 214 5.95 5.08 14.41
CA ASN A 214 5.63 5.04 15.84
C ASN A 214 6.74 5.67 16.70
N TYR A 215 8.02 5.48 16.35
CA TYR A 215 9.14 6.17 16.99
C TYR A 215 9.19 7.68 16.69
N THR A 216 8.58 8.14 15.61
CA THR A 216 8.68 9.53 15.15
C THR A 216 7.49 10.38 15.61
N TYR A 217 6.29 9.80 15.59
CA TYR A 217 5.03 10.48 15.89
C TYR A 217 4.32 9.93 17.14
N GLY A 218 4.85 8.91 17.81
CA GLY A 218 4.26 8.32 19.02
C GLY A 218 3.04 7.43 18.77
N GLY A 219 2.81 7.01 17.52
CA GLY A 219 1.68 6.18 17.13
C GLY A 219 1.68 5.82 15.65
N TRP A 220 0.57 5.24 15.18
CA TRP A 220 0.32 5.18 13.74
C TRP A 220 0.19 6.61 13.19
N ALA A 221 1.05 6.96 12.24
CA ALA A 221 1.01 8.27 11.60
C ALA A 221 0.26 8.16 10.28
N ASP A 222 -0.89 8.84 10.23
CA ASP A 222 -1.62 9.05 8.99
C ASP A 222 -1.13 10.30 8.26
N GLY A 223 -1.33 10.30 6.94
CA GLY A 223 -1.14 11.47 6.09
C GLY A 223 -2.46 12.12 5.71
N ASN A 224 -2.38 13.21 4.96
CA ASN A 224 -3.55 13.85 4.39
C ASN A 224 -4.14 12.95 3.28
N SER A 225 -5.47 12.99 3.13
CA SER A 225 -6.14 12.37 1.97
C SER A 225 -5.59 12.96 0.67
N PRO A 226 -5.44 12.19 -0.42
CA PRO A 226 -5.05 12.74 -1.72
C PRO A 226 -6.00 13.83 -2.24
N SER A 227 -7.25 13.88 -1.76
CA SER A 227 -8.18 14.96 -2.09
C SER A 227 -7.70 16.33 -1.64
N ASP A 228 -6.86 16.40 -0.59
CA ASP A 228 -6.33 17.65 -0.06
C ASP A 228 -5.17 18.22 -0.91
N ILE A 229 -4.73 17.48 -1.94
CA ILE A 229 -3.73 17.95 -2.91
C ILE A 229 -4.24 19.18 -3.69
N GLU A 230 -5.54 19.45 -3.69
CA GLU A 230 -6.11 20.68 -4.26
C GLU A 230 -5.58 21.95 -3.59
N ASN A 231 -5.04 21.83 -2.37
CA ASN A 231 -4.44 22.91 -1.60
C ASN A 231 -2.90 22.93 -1.70
N SER A 232 -2.27 21.99 -2.40
CA SER A 232 -0.81 21.85 -2.49
C SER A 232 -0.19 22.70 -3.60
N LYS A 233 1.10 23.03 -3.47
CA LYS A 233 1.91 23.62 -4.56
C LYS A 233 2.88 22.62 -5.19
N LEU A 234 3.28 21.61 -4.41
CA LEU A 234 4.18 20.55 -4.83
C LEU A 234 3.67 19.21 -4.27
N VAL A 235 3.79 18.16 -5.06
CA VAL A 235 3.53 16.77 -4.70
C VAL A 235 4.81 15.99 -4.92
N VAL A 236 5.32 15.33 -3.88
CA VAL A 236 6.52 14.48 -3.95
C VAL A 236 6.16 13.07 -3.50
N LEU A 237 6.31 12.10 -4.39
CA LEU A 237 5.92 10.72 -4.18
C LEU A 237 7.16 9.81 -4.10
N PHE A 238 7.44 9.24 -2.92
CA PHE A 238 8.53 8.26 -2.72
C PHE A 238 8.00 6.83 -2.81
N GLY A 239 8.34 6.11 -3.88
CA GLY A 239 7.91 4.72 -4.11
C GLY A 239 6.40 4.51 -3.95
N ASN A 240 5.61 5.55 -4.21
CA ASN A 240 4.15 5.56 -4.08
C ASN A 240 3.53 5.39 -5.47
N ASN A 241 3.00 4.19 -5.74
CA ASN A 241 2.47 3.80 -7.03
C ASN A 241 0.97 3.46 -6.97
N PRO A 242 0.08 4.44 -6.73
CA PRO A 242 -1.35 4.20 -6.73
C PRO A 242 -1.88 3.79 -8.12
N GLY A 243 -1.22 4.21 -9.21
CA GLY A 243 -1.53 3.82 -10.59
C GLY A 243 -1.65 2.31 -10.77
N GLU A 244 -0.78 1.52 -10.14
CA GLU A 244 -0.82 0.05 -10.21
C GLU A 244 -1.43 -0.59 -8.94
N THR A 245 -1.18 -0.01 -7.77
CA THR A 245 -1.55 -0.65 -6.49
C THR A 245 -2.96 -0.28 -6.02
N ARG A 246 -3.55 0.78 -6.57
CA ARG A 246 -4.87 1.34 -6.19
C ARG A 246 -5.75 1.70 -7.41
N MET A 247 -5.63 0.98 -8.53
CA MET A 247 -6.27 1.28 -9.84
C MET A 247 -7.80 1.48 -9.87
N SER A 248 -8.53 1.13 -8.82
CA SER A 248 -9.99 1.33 -8.82
C SER A 248 -10.33 2.81 -8.71
N GLY A 249 -11.51 3.19 -9.18
CA GLY A 249 -12.14 4.48 -8.88
C GLY A 249 -12.52 4.66 -7.41
N GLY A 250 -11.99 3.88 -6.47
CA GLY A 250 -12.19 4.07 -5.03
C GLY A 250 -11.22 5.06 -4.39
N GLY A 251 -10.71 6.02 -5.15
CA GLY A 251 -10.17 7.24 -4.57
C GLY A 251 -8.72 7.54 -4.88
N VAL A 252 -7.73 6.74 -4.45
CA VAL A 252 -6.33 7.26 -4.37
C VAL A 252 -5.80 7.82 -5.69
N THR A 253 -5.82 7.03 -6.77
CA THR A 253 -5.37 7.52 -8.09
C THR A 253 -6.29 8.60 -8.64
N TYR A 254 -7.61 8.42 -8.50
CA TYR A 254 -8.59 9.40 -8.98
C TYR A 254 -8.38 10.77 -8.32
N TYR A 255 -8.31 10.82 -6.99
CA TYR A 255 -8.09 12.02 -6.21
C TYR A 255 -6.72 12.62 -6.46
N LEU A 256 -5.65 11.82 -6.55
CA LEU A 256 -4.32 12.34 -6.93
C LEU A 256 -4.39 13.14 -8.22
N GLU A 257 -5.02 12.60 -9.27
CA GLU A 257 -5.13 13.26 -10.57
C GLU A 257 -6.06 14.47 -10.52
N GLN A 258 -7.27 14.33 -9.99
CA GLN A 258 -8.26 15.40 -9.98
C GLN A 258 -7.88 16.56 -9.06
N ALA A 259 -7.38 16.26 -7.86
CA ALA A 259 -6.92 17.27 -6.91
C ALA A 259 -5.72 18.04 -7.46
N ARG A 260 -4.78 17.34 -8.13
CA ARG A 260 -3.64 17.97 -8.78
C ARG A 260 -4.05 18.84 -9.96
N GLN A 261 -5.02 18.42 -10.77
CA GLN A 261 -5.57 19.25 -11.85
C GLN A 261 -6.17 20.55 -11.31
N LYS A 262 -6.84 20.51 -10.15
CA LYS A 262 -7.36 21.71 -9.48
C LYS A 262 -6.25 22.62 -8.96
N SER A 263 -5.23 22.07 -8.29
CA SER A 263 -4.16 22.87 -7.69
C SER A 263 -3.10 23.34 -8.69
N ASN A 264 -2.98 22.67 -9.83
CA ASN A 264 -1.83 22.75 -10.73
C ASN A 264 -0.50 22.48 -10.01
N ALA A 265 -0.53 21.66 -8.95
CA ALA A 265 0.68 21.34 -8.20
C ALA A 265 1.68 20.56 -9.07
N ARG A 266 2.95 20.96 -9.01
CA ARG A 266 4.04 20.19 -9.63
C ARG A 266 4.12 18.81 -8.97
N MET A 267 4.29 17.74 -9.73
CA MET A 267 4.40 16.37 -9.23
C MET A 267 5.75 15.76 -9.60
N ILE A 268 6.50 15.38 -8.57
CA ILE A 268 7.80 14.70 -8.67
C ILE A 268 7.65 13.28 -8.12
N ILE A 269 8.02 12.28 -8.92
CA ILE A 269 8.00 10.88 -8.52
C ILE A 269 9.44 10.41 -8.32
N ILE A 270 9.74 9.90 -7.14
CA ILE A 270 11.03 9.30 -6.78
C ILE A 270 10.80 7.80 -6.64
N ASP A 271 11.22 7.05 -7.65
CA ASP A 271 11.00 5.60 -7.73
C ASP A 271 12.07 4.98 -8.63
N PRO A 272 12.68 3.83 -8.27
CA PRO A 272 13.61 3.13 -9.16
C PRO A 272 12.99 2.70 -10.50
N ARG A 273 11.66 2.62 -10.58
CA ARG A 273 10.92 2.23 -11.77
C ARG A 273 10.05 3.39 -12.26
N TYR A 274 9.97 3.56 -13.57
CA TYR A 274 8.97 4.42 -14.17
C TYR A 274 7.62 3.68 -14.13
N THR A 275 6.70 4.13 -13.28
CA THR A 275 5.45 3.41 -12.93
C THR A 275 4.23 3.98 -13.65
N ASP A 276 3.11 3.25 -13.66
CA ASP A 276 1.86 3.74 -14.28
C ASP A 276 1.29 4.99 -13.59
N THR A 277 1.69 5.31 -12.35
CA THR A 277 1.38 6.61 -11.73
C THR A 277 2.01 7.74 -12.53
N GLY A 278 3.29 7.58 -12.86
CA GLY A 278 4.07 8.54 -13.65
C GLY A 278 4.00 8.28 -15.15
N ALA A 279 2.89 7.83 -15.72
CA ALA A 279 2.82 7.57 -17.17
C ALA A 279 2.62 8.88 -17.99
N GLY A 280 3.51 9.86 -17.82
CA GLY A 280 3.45 11.19 -18.43
C GLY A 280 2.48 12.14 -17.72
N ARG A 281 2.12 11.83 -16.47
CA ARG A 281 1.25 12.68 -15.63
C ARG A 281 2.06 13.53 -14.65
N GLU A 282 3.21 13.03 -14.24
CA GLU A 282 4.25 13.70 -13.48
C GLU A 282 4.93 14.81 -14.28
N ASP A 283 5.47 15.79 -13.57
CA ASP A 283 6.35 16.79 -14.15
C ASP A 283 7.81 16.32 -14.17
N GLU A 284 8.15 15.37 -13.29
CA GLU A 284 9.48 14.79 -13.22
C GLU A 284 9.47 13.40 -12.57
N TRP A 285 10.28 12.49 -13.13
CA TRP A 285 10.63 11.23 -12.52
C TRP A 285 12.13 11.20 -12.17
N ILE A 286 12.45 10.82 -10.93
CA ILE A 286 13.80 10.71 -10.40
C ILE A 286 14.10 9.22 -10.14
N PRO A 287 14.95 8.57 -10.96
CA PRO A 287 15.24 7.14 -10.88
C PRO A 287 16.26 6.82 -9.78
N ILE A 288 15.80 6.80 -8.53
CA ILE A 288 16.67 6.51 -7.39
C ILE A 288 17.17 5.05 -7.39
N ARG A 289 18.41 4.79 -6.95
CA ARG A 289 18.87 3.42 -6.68
C ARG A 289 18.01 2.77 -5.57
N PRO A 290 17.50 1.53 -5.74
CA PRO A 290 16.66 0.88 -4.73
C PRO A 290 17.29 0.84 -3.33
N GLY A 291 16.51 1.19 -2.30
CA GLY A 291 16.94 1.15 -0.90
C GLY A 291 17.85 2.30 -0.46
N THR A 292 17.99 3.36 -1.27
CA THR A 292 18.86 4.51 -0.97
C THR A 292 18.11 5.80 -0.61
N ASP A 293 16.80 5.71 -0.39
CA ASP A 293 15.91 6.85 -0.09
C ASP A 293 16.39 7.68 1.12
N ALA A 294 16.85 7.02 2.19
CA ALA A 294 17.38 7.72 3.36
C ALA A 294 18.63 8.57 3.04
N ALA A 295 19.49 8.11 2.13
CA ALA A 295 20.66 8.87 1.72
C ALA A 295 20.26 10.10 0.88
N LEU A 296 19.29 9.94 -0.03
CA LEU A 296 18.73 11.07 -0.78
C LEU A 296 18.16 12.12 0.19
N VAL A 297 17.29 11.69 1.11
CA VAL A 297 16.66 12.60 2.07
C VAL A 297 17.67 13.30 2.96
N ASN A 298 18.72 12.60 3.43
CA ASN A 298 19.77 13.25 4.20
C ASN A 298 20.53 14.31 3.39
N GLY A 299 20.77 14.06 2.09
CA GLY A 299 21.31 15.04 1.14
C GLY A 299 20.42 16.25 0.94
N LEU A 300 19.11 16.04 0.83
CA LEU A 300 18.12 17.12 0.74
C LEU A 300 18.08 17.94 2.05
N ALA A 301 18.06 17.26 3.20
CA ALA A 301 18.05 17.89 4.51
C ALA A 301 19.30 18.77 4.73
N TYR A 302 20.48 18.33 4.25
CA TYR A 302 21.69 19.13 4.30
C TYR A 302 21.51 20.49 3.61
N VAL A 303 20.94 20.50 2.40
CA VAL A 303 20.67 21.73 1.64
C VAL A 303 19.61 22.57 2.35
N LEU A 304 18.50 21.97 2.78
CA LEU A 304 17.45 22.68 3.52
C LEU A 304 17.99 23.38 4.78
N ILE A 305 18.87 22.71 5.52
CA ILE A 305 19.47 23.25 6.76
C ILE A 305 20.49 24.35 6.42
N THR A 306 21.40 24.10 5.48
CA THR A 306 22.50 25.04 5.18
C THR A 306 22.01 26.30 4.45
N GLU A 307 20.92 26.21 3.70
CA GLU A 307 20.27 27.35 3.04
C GLU A 307 19.15 27.99 3.87
N ASN A 308 18.97 27.58 5.14
CA ASN A 308 17.95 28.10 6.06
C ASN A 308 16.50 28.01 5.52
N MET A 309 16.17 26.91 4.84
CA MET A 309 14.85 26.64 4.26
C MET A 309 13.95 25.75 5.14
N VAL A 310 14.39 25.48 6.38
CA VAL A 310 13.59 24.74 7.37
C VAL A 310 12.56 25.62 8.07
N ASP A 311 11.45 25.04 8.50
CA ASP A 311 10.45 25.71 9.35
C ASP A 311 10.90 25.65 10.83
N GLN A 312 11.79 26.58 11.20
CA GLN A 312 12.30 26.62 12.57
C GLN A 312 11.21 26.82 13.63
N PRO A 313 10.17 27.67 13.45
CA PRO A 313 9.07 27.75 14.41
C PRO A 313 8.33 26.43 14.63
N PHE A 314 8.10 25.63 13.58
CA PHE A 314 7.52 24.30 13.71
C PHE A 314 8.45 23.38 14.52
N LEU A 315 9.74 23.34 14.16
CA LEU A 315 10.74 22.48 14.79
C LEU A 315 10.91 22.80 16.28
N ASP A 316 10.97 24.08 16.64
CA ASP A 316 11.10 24.55 18.02
C ASP A 316 9.91 24.16 18.90
N LYS A 317 8.71 24.11 18.31
CA LYS A 317 7.46 23.91 19.04
C LYS A 317 7.04 22.45 19.13
N TYR A 318 7.27 21.68 18.07
CA TYR A 318 6.69 20.34 17.89
C TYR A 318 7.72 19.22 17.82
N CYS A 319 9.02 19.52 17.85
CA CYS A 319 10.06 18.49 17.76
C CYS A 319 10.96 18.45 19.00
N VAL A 320 11.46 17.25 19.30
CA VAL A 320 12.47 17.00 20.33
C VAL A 320 13.71 16.43 19.63
N GLY A 321 14.87 17.01 19.91
CA GLY A 321 16.16 16.55 19.38
C GLY A 321 16.43 16.90 17.91
N TYR A 322 15.82 17.96 17.37
CA TYR A 322 16.20 18.48 16.05
C TYR A 322 17.57 19.18 16.10
N ASP A 323 17.74 20.09 17.06
CA ASP A 323 18.94 20.89 17.33
C ASP A 323 19.27 20.89 18.83
N GLU A 324 20.36 21.56 19.23
CA GLU A 324 20.75 21.67 20.65
C GLU A 324 19.65 22.30 21.53
N LYS A 325 18.83 23.19 20.99
CA LYS A 325 17.76 23.86 21.74
C LYS A 325 16.65 22.87 22.12
N THR A 326 16.33 21.96 21.21
CA THR A 326 15.25 20.97 21.38
C THR A 326 15.76 19.63 21.91
N LEU A 327 17.07 19.48 22.08
CA LEU A 327 17.71 18.25 22.56
C LEU A 327 17.50 18.09 24.09
N PRO A 328 17.04 16.92 24.58
CA PRO A 328 16.93 16.68 26.02
C PRO A 328 18.28 16.81 26.71
N ALA A 329 18.32 17.41 27.90
CA ALA A 329 19.55 17.66 28.65
C ALA A 329 20.35 16.38 29.01
N SER A 330 19.70 15.21 29.01
CA SER A 330 20.35 13.91 29.23
C SER A 330 21.03 13.33 27.98
N ALA A 331 20.78 13.89 26.80
CA ALA A 331 21.37 13.43 25.56
C ALA A 331 22.79 14.00 25.38
N PRO A 332 23.70 13.28 24.69
CA PRO A 332 25.04 13.76 24.43
C PRO A 332 24.99 15.01 23.53
N LYS A 333 25.91 15.96 23.76
CA LYS A 333 26.13 17.11 22.86
C LYS A 333 26.30 16.63 21.41
N ASN A 334 25.73 17.36 20.46
CA ASN A 334 25.61 17.00 19.05
C ASN A 334 24.85 15.68 18.79
N GLY A 335 24.05 15.20 19.76
CA GLY A 335 23.20 14.01 19.62
C GLY A 335 21.91 14.24 18.83
N HIS A 336 21.68 15.47 18.35
CA HIS A 336 20.48 15.88 17.63
C HIS A 336 20.58 15.65 16.10
N TYR A 337 19.44 15.67 15.42
CA TYR A 337 19.35 15.39 13.97
C TYR A 337 20.20 16.35 13.12
N LYS A 338 20.15 17.65 13.38
CA LYS A 338 20.91 18.67 12.63
C LYS A 338 22.43 18.43 12.67
N ALA A 339 22.99 17.99 13.81
CA ALA A 339 24.41 17.69 13.93
C ALA A 339 24.79 16.44 13.12
N TYR A 340 23.93 15.41 13.13
CA TYR A 340 24.12 14.23 12.28
C TYR A 340 24.16 14.60 10.78
N ILE A 341 23.24 15.45 10.32
CA ILE A 341 23.21 15.89 8.92
C ILE A 341 24.45 16.72 8.55
N LEU A 342 24.88 17.61 9.44
CA LEU A 342 26.04 18.49 9.20
C LEU A 342 27.40 17.82 9.46
N GLY A 343 27.44 16.53 9.81
CA GLY A 343 28.69 15.79 10.07
C GLY A 343 29.36 16.10 11.41
N GLN A 344 28.60 16.67 12.34
CA GLN A 344 29.03 17.02 13.69
C GLN A 344 28.63 15.95 14.73
N GLY A 345 27.85 14.96 14.30
CA GLY A 345 27.45 13.81 15.10
C GLY A 345 28.51 12.71 15.15
N LYS A 346 28.13 11.54 15.70
CA LYS A 346 29.05 10.43 16.01
C LYS A 346 29.83 9.88 14.80
N ASP A 347 29.27 9.93 13.61
CA ASP A 347 29.91 9.38 12.40
C ASP A 347 30.87 10.35 11.69
N GLY A 348 30.85 11.64 12.06
CA GLY A 348 31.75 12.67 11.50
C GLY A 348 31.56 12.94 10.00
N ILE A 349 30.45 12.50 9.39
CA ILE A 349 30.26 12.59 7.92
C ILE A 349 29.12 13.54 7.61
N ALA A 350 29.44 14.68 6.99
CA ALA A 350 28.43 15.59 6.45
C ALA A 350 27.64 14.93 5.32
N LYS A 351 26.31 15.03 5.36
CA LYS A 351 25.42 14.40 4.37
C LYS A 351 25.23 15.30 3.17
N THR A 352 26.33 15.72 2.52
CA THR A 352 26.27 16.67 1.41
C THR A 352 25.56 16.09 0.18
N PRO A 353 25.13 16.92 -0.79
CA PRO A 353 24.61 16.45 -2.06
C PRO A 353 25.57 15.50 -2.81
N GLU A 354 26.89 15.73 -2.75
CA GLU A 354 27.90 14.89 -3.38
C GLU A 354 27.97 13.51 -2.72
N TRP A 355 27.89 13.47 -1.38
CA TRP A 355 27.82 12.22 -0.61
C TRP A 355 26.56 11.42 -1.00
N ALA A 356 25.40 12.09 -1.04
CA ALA A 356 24.15 11.45 -1.39
C ALA A 356 24.15 10.98 -2.86
N ALA A 357 24.77 11.74 -3.78
CA ALA A 357 24.87 11.40 -5.19
C ALA A 357 25.60 10.09 -5.44
N GLN A 358 26.70 9.85 -4.74
CA GLN A 358 27.47 8.60 -4.85
C GLN A 358 26.64 7.36 -4.44
N ILE A 359 25.81 7.50 -3.41
CA ILE A 359 24.99 6.41 -2.88
C ILE A 359 23.75 6.18 -3.74
N THR A 360 23.06 7.25 -4.10
CA THR A 360 21.73 7.22 -4.74
C THR A 360 21.79 7.10 -6.26
N GLY A 361 22.89 7.53 -6.86
CA GLY A 361 23.02 7.71 -8.30
C GLY A 361 22.37 8.99 -8.85
N ILE A 362 21.78 9.84 -7.99
CA ILE A 362 21.16 11.09 -8.40
C ILE A 362 22.22 12.21 -8.44
N PRO A 363 22.35 12.98 -9.52
CA PRO A 363 23.32 14.07 -9.60
C PRO A 363 23.18 15.09 -8.45
N ALA A 364 24.31 15.55 -7.91
CA ALA A 364 24.34 16.49 -6.78
C ALA A 364 23.57 17.79 -7.07
N ASP A 365 23.69 18.34 -8.29
CA ASP A 365 22.94 19.54 -8.70
C ASP A 365 21.43 19.29 -8.70
N ARG A 366 21.00 18.07 -9.03
CA ARG A 366 19.60 17.69 -8.99
C ARG A 366 19.11 17.59 -7.55
N ILE A 367 19.89 16.99 -6.64
CA ILE A 367 19.58 16.94 -5.20
C ILE A 367 19.40 18.37 -4.66
N ILE A 368 20.31 19.30 -4.99
CA ILE A 368 20.22 20.70 -4.56
C ILE A 368 18.94 21.37 -5.05
N LYS A 369 18.64 21.29 -6.34
CA LYS A 369 17.42 21.90 -6.91
C LYS A 369 16.15 21.27 -6.30
N LEU A 370 16.13 19.96 -6.05
CA LEU A 370 14.98 19.28 -5.45
C LEU A 370 14.75 19.74 -4.01
N ALA A 371 15.82 19.90 -3.23
CA ALA A 371 15.73 20.45 -1.89
C ALA A 371 15.15 21.87 -1.90
N ARG A 372 15.60 22.71 -2.83
CA ARG A 372 15.08 24.08 -2.99
C ARG A 372 13.61 24.11 -3.43
N GLU A 373 13.19 23.21 -4.32
CA GLU A 373 11.78 23.04 -4.71
C GLU A 373 10.93 22.65 -3.50
N ILE A 374 11.37 21.68 -2.71
CA ILE A 374 10.67 21.22 -1.50
C ILE A 374 10.61 22.34 -0.44
N GLY A 375 11.73 23.01 -0.15
CA GLY A 375 11.79 24.07 0.86
C GLY A 375 11.04 25.35 0.49
N SER A 376 10.86 25.62 -0.81
CA SER A 376 10.12 26.79 -1.30
C SER A 376 8.62 26.55 -1.41
N ALA A 377 8.20 25.30 -1.60
CA ALA A 377 6.80 24.94 -1.77
C ALA A 377 6.05 24.96 -0.42
N LYS A 378 5.15 25.92 -0.26
CA LYS A 378 4.26 26.03 0.91
C LYS A 378 2.80 26.06 0.46
N PRO A 379 2.01 24.99 0.64
CA PRO A 379 2.35 23.67 1.19
C PRO A 379 2.95 22.69 0.16
N ALA A 380 3.65 21.65 0.64
CA ALA A 380 4.08 20.50 -0.14
C ALA A 380 3.51 19.17 0.41
N TYR A 381 2.84 18.41 -0.46
CA TYR A 381 2.34 17.07 -0.19
C TYR A 381 3.46 16.05 -0.40
N ILE A 382 4.14 15.66 0.67
CA ILE A 382 5.20 14.66 0.64
C ILE A 382 4.62 13.34 1.12
N CYS A 383 4.66 12.31 0.28
CA CYS A 383 4.00 11.04 0.57
C CYS A 383 4.89 9.85 0.17
N GLN A 384 4.88 8.81 0.98
CA GLN A 384 5.58 7.56 0.70
C GLN A 384 4.64 6.37 0.50
N GLY A 385 5.02 5.47 -0.40
CA GLY A 385 4.33 4.18 -0.57
C GLY A 385 4.87 3.10 0.35
N TRP A 386 4.49 1.86 0.05
CA TRP A 386 5.04 0.69 0.74
C TRP A 386 6.40 0.24 0.19
N GLY A 387 6.87 0.80 -0.93
CA GLY A 387 8.16 0.44 -1.53
C GLY A 387 9.33 0.68 -0.57
N PRO A 388 9.56 1.93 -0.10
CA PRO A 388 10.74 2.29 0.70
C PRO A 388 10.88 1.48 2.00
N GLN A 389 9.78 1.05 2.60
CA GLN A 389 9.80 0.28 3.85
C GLN A 389 10.02 -1.23 3.66
N ARG A 390 9.97 -1.77 2.43
CA ARG A 390 10.15 -3.21 2.14
C ARG A 390 11.61 -3.59 1.93
N HIS A 391 12.46 -3.09 2.82
CA HIS A 391 13.89 -3.35 2.88
C HIS A 391 14.31 -3.68 4.32
N ALA A 392 15.52 -4.21 4.50
CA ALA A 392 16.01 -4.64 5.82
C ALA A 392 16.09 -3.50 6.85
N ASN A 393 16.21 -2.25 6.39
CA ASN A 393 16.27 -1.01 7.16
C ASN A 393 15.10 -0.06 6.80
N GLY A 394 13.97 -0.64 6.37
CA GLY A 394 12.82 0.12 5.87
C GLY A 394 12.22 1.11 6.87
N GLU A 395 12.35 0.84 8.16
CA GLU A 395 11.94 1.72 9.25
C GLU A 395 12.76 3.01 9.25
N ILE A 396 14.05 2.95 8.90
CA ILE A 396 14.91 4.14 8.79
C ILE A 396 14.58 4.93 7.52
N ALA A 397 14.39 4.24 6.39
CA ALA A 397 13.98 4.90 5.14
C ALA A 397 12.66 5.66 5.31
N THR A 398 11.70 5.02 5.99
CA THR A 398 10.41 5.63 6.28
C THR A 398 10.55 6.91 7.11
N ARG A 399 11.32 6.84 8.20
CA ARG A 399 11.56 7.98 9.09
C ARG A 399 12.28 9.11 8.36
N ALA A 400 13.27 8.77 7.54
CA ALA A 400 13.97 9.74 6.73
C ALA A 400 12.98 10.51 5.85
N ILE A 401 12.13 9.83 5.07
CA ILE A 401 11.15 10.51 4.20
C ILE A 401 10.21 11.41 5.00
N SER A 402 9.72 10.98 6.17
CA SER A 402 8.90 11.84 7.03
C SER A 402 9.63 13.09 7.55
N MET A 403 10.95 13.04 7.69
CA MET A 403 11.73 14.22 8.08
C MET A 403 11.60 15.36 7.08
N LEU A 404 11.37 15.11 5.79
CA LEU A 404 11.17 16.21 4.83
C LEU A 404 9.93 17.03 5.19
N ALA A 405 8.81 16.37 5.50
CA ALA A 405 7.59 17.05 5.93
C ALA A 405 7.76 17.77 7.27
N ILE A 406 8.51 17.18 8.21
CA ILE A 406 8.83 17.78 9.51
C ILE A 406 9.70 19.02 9.34
N LEU A 407 10.78 18.92 8.56
CA LEU A 407 11.74 20.00 8.34
C LEU A 407 11.10 21.20 7.66
N THR A 408 10.10 21.01 6.81
CA THR A 408 9.44 22.09 6.06
C THR A 408 8.05 22.45 6.59
N GLY A 409 7.65 21.93 7.75
CA GLY A 409 6.39 22.32 8.41
C GLY A 409 5.11 21.87 7.69
N ASN A 410 5.14 20.77 6.92
CA ASN A 410 3.98 20.28 6.17
C ASN A 410 3.07 19.32 6.97
N VAL A 411 3.41 19.04 8.22
CA VAL A 411 2.62 18.15 9.09
C VAL A 411 1.40 18.88 9.66
N GLY A 412 0.20 18.35 9.42
CA GLY A 412 -1.03 18.83 10.05
C GLY A 412 -1.64 20.09 9.43
N ILE A 413 -1.23 20.47 8.21
CA ILE A 413 -1.79 21.60 7.46
C ILE A 413 -2.49 21.12 6.18
N ASN A 414 -3.45 21.91 5.68
CA ASN A 414 -4.09 21.65 4.38
C ASN A 414 -3.05 21.75 3.25
N GLY A 415 -3.13 20.85 2.27
CA GLY A 415 -2.18 20.74 1.17
C GLY A 415 -0.81 20.15 1.55
N GLY A 416 -0.59 19.89 2.85
CA GLY A 416 0.59 19.19 3.37
C GLY A 416 0.38 17.68 3.43
N ASN A 417 1.31 17.00 4.10
CA ASN A 417 1.21 15.60 4.51
C ASN A 417 2.29 15.36 5.57
N SER A 418 2.12 14.37 6.44
CA SER A 418 3.11 13.97 7.45
C SER A 418 4.36 13.32 6.85
N GLY A 419 4.46 13.14 5.53
CA GLY A 419 5.51 12.33 4.94
C GLY A 419 5.29 10.83 5.17
N ALA A 420 4.17 10.44 5.78
CA ALA A 420 3.70 9.07 5.86
C ALA A 420 3.02 8.67 4.54
N ARG A 421 2.20 7.61 4.59
CA ARG A 421 1.36 7.21 3.48
C ARG A 421 0.12 8.12 3.38
N GLU A 422 -0.49 8.19 2.19
CA GLU A 422 -1.77 8.86 2.00
C GLU A 422 -2.85 8.38 2.98
N GLY A 423 -3.56 9.34 3.57
CA GLY A 423 -4.70 9.06 4.45
C GLY A 423 -5.97 8.74 3.69
N SER A 424 -7.01 8.36 4.43
CA SER A 424 -8.35 8.14 3.88
C SER A 424 -9.41 8.50 4.90
N TYR A 425 -10.57 8.96 4.43
CA TYR A 425 -11.74 9.10 5.29
C TYR A 425 -12.31 7.73 5.67
N ALA A 426 -12.60 7.51 6.94
CA ALA A 426 -13.19 6.27 7.43
C ALA A 426 -14.66 6.47 7.79
N LEU A 427 -15.54 5.68 7.18
CA LEU A 427 -16.92 5.57 7.64
C LEU A 427 -16.98 4.62 8.84
N PRO A 428 -17.51 5.05 10.00
CA PRO A 428 -17.64 4.19 11.16
C PRO A 428 -18.58 3.02 10.85
N PHE A 429 -18.23 1.83 11.35
CA PHE A 429 -19.06 0.63 11.23
C PHE A 429 -19.08 -0.09 12.58
N GLU A 430 -20.28 -0.36 13.09
CA GLU A 430 -20.48 -1.09 14.34
C GLU A 430 -20.04 -2.55 14.18
N ARG A 431 -19.13 -2.99 15.06
CA ARG A 431 -18.60 -4.35 15.05
C ARG A 431 -19.11 -5.13 16.26
N MET A 432 -19.24 -6.44 16.09
CA MET A 432 -19.45 -7.33 17.22
C MET A 432 -18.30 -7.17 18.24
N PRO A 433 -18.59 -7.16 19.55
CA PRO A 433 -17.55 -7.07 20.58
C PRO A 433 -16.57 -8.22 20.43
N THR A 434 -15.27 -8.02 20.63
CA THR A 434 -14.28 -9.09 20.40
C THR A 434 -13.78 -9.76 21.69
N LEU A 435 -14.21 -9.27 22.86
CA LEU A 435 -13.68 -9.65 24.19
C LEU A 435 -12.16 -9.39 24.29
N GLU A 436 -11.63 -9.43 25.50
CA GLU A 436 -10.18 -9.30 25.75
C GLU A 436 -9.48 -10.65 25.50
N ASN A 437 -8.27 -10.61 24.92
CA ASN A 437 -7.43 -11.79 24.83
C ASN A 437 -6.54 -11.85 26.09
N PRO A 438 -6.74 -12.80 27.01
CA PRO A 438 -5.95 -12.89 28.23
C PRO A 438 -4.51 -13.42 27.98
N VAL A 439 -4.21 -13.89 26.77
CA VAL A 439 -2.85 -14.30 26.39
C VAL A 439 -2.05 -13.07 25.97
N GLU A 440 -1.12 -12.64 26.82
CA GLU A 440 -0.24 -11.50 26.55
C GLU A 440 0.89 -11.83 25.56
N THR A 441 1.27 -13.11 25.45
CA THR A 441 2.35 -13.56 24.61
C THR A 441 2.05 -13.28 23.14
N SER A 442 3.01 -12.70 22.44
CA SER A 442 2.94 -12.52 20.99
C SER A 442 4.28 -12.70 20.30
N ILE A 443 4.22 -13.16 19.06
CA ILE A 443 5.39 -13.37 18.20
C ILE A 443 5.29 -12.51 16.94
N SER A 444 6.43 -12.23 16.31
CA SER A 444 6.42 -11.67 14.95
C SER A 444 5.63 -12.62 14.05
N MET A 445 4.74 -12.08 13.20
CA MET A 445 3.98 -12.93 12.29
C MET A 445 4.86 -13.65 11.25
N PHE A 446 6.13 -13.27 11.11
CA PHE A 446 7.13 -13.97 10.29
C PHE A 446 7.72 -15.22 10.99
N MET A 447 7.60 -15.33 12.31
CA MET A 447 8.31 -16.33 13.13
C MET A 447 7.41 -17.49 13.59
N TRP A 448 6.21 -17.65 13.01
CA TRP A 448 5.29 -18.69 13.44
C TRP A 448 5.77 -20.11 13.08
N THR A 449 6.56 -20.26 12.02
CA THR A 449 7.22 -21.53 11.69
C THR A 449 8.34 -21.85 12.67
N ASP A 450 9.16 -20.87 13.04
CA ASP A 450 10.16 -21.02 14.09
C ASP A 450 9.54 -21.41 15.43
N ALA A 451 8.37 -20.85 15.76
CA ALA A 451 7.64 -21.21 16.98
C ALA A 451 7.20 -22.68 16.98
N ILE A 452 6.97 -23.28 15.82
CA ILE A 452 6.67 -24.72 15.70
C ILE A 452 7.94 -25.55 15.88
N GLU A 453 9.05 -25.17 15.25
CA GLU A 453 10.27 -25.98 15.21
C GLU A 453 11.11 -25.86 16.50
N ARG A 454 11.21 -24.65 17.04
CA ARG A 454 12.12 -24.29 18.15
C ARG A 454 11.51 -23.31 19.15
N GLY A 455 10.19 -23.34 19.30
CA GLY A 455 9.44 -22.45 20.22
C GLY A 455 10.06 -22.31 21.61
N PRO A 456 10.46 -23.39 22.31
CA PRO A 456 11.12 -23.31 23.63
C PRO A 456 12.42 -22.50 23.67
N GLU A 457 13.12 -22.35 22.54
CA GLU A 457 14.39 -21.62 22.44
C GLU A 457 14.19 -20.15 22.11
N MET A 458 12.96 -19.74 21.74
CA MET A 458 12.69 -18.38 21.32
C MET A 458 12.71 -17.41 22.51
N THR A 459 13.36 -16.26 22.33
CA THR A 459 13.50 -15.25 23.39
C THR A 459 13.08 -13.86 22.93
N ALA A 460 12.85 -12.95 23.89
CA ALA A 460 12.54 -11.56 23.59
C ALA A 460 13.68 -10.86 22.81
N LEU A 461 14.94 -11.14 23.17
CA LEU A 461 16.11 -10.48 22.55
C LEU A 461 16.45 -11.03 21.18
N ARG A 462 16.41 -12.35 21.00
CA ARG A 462 16.80 -13.00 19.73
C ARG A 462 15.66 -13.01 18.71
N ASP A 463 14.43 -13.26 19.16
CA ASP A 463 13.30 -13.56 18.27
C ASP A 463 12.16 -12.54 18.37
N GLY A 464 12.28 -11.56 19.27
CA GLY A 464 11.29 -10.51 19.45
C GLY A 464 10.01 -10.96 20.14
N VAL A 465 10.02 -12.10 20.85
CA VAL A 465 8.86 -12.54 21.67
C VAL A 465 8.46 -11.43 22.65
N ARG A 466 7.17 -11.09 22.69
CA ARG A 466 6.61 -10.09 23.62
C ARG A 466 5.67 -10.76 24.60
N GLY A 467 5.45 -10.13 25.76
CA GLY A 467 4.52 -10.63 26.79
C GLY A 467 5.06 -11.79 27.63
N LYS A 468 6.29 -12.28 27.36
CA LYS A 468 6.98 -13.29 28.16
C LYS A 468 8.51 -13.08 28.14
N ILE A 469 9.16 -13.46 29.24
CA ILE A 469 10.63 -13.43 29.38
C ILE A 469 11.29 -14.68 28.75
N SER A 470 10.60 -15.84 28.74
CA SER A 470 11.06 -17.06 28.04
C SER A 470 9.91 -18.05 27.76
N TRP A 471 10.05 -18.87 26.71
CA TRP A 471 9.10 -19.94 26.37
C TRP A 471 9.44 -21.22 27.12
N THR A 472 8.54 -21.70 27.96
CA THR A 472 8.54 -23.09 28.43
C THR A 472 7.33 -23.81 27.86
N CYS A 473 7.42 -24.23 26.60
CA CYS A 473 6.51 -25.26 26.11
C CYS A 473 6.93 -26.56 26.80
N ARG A 474 6.07 -27.10 27.68
CA ARG A 474 6.28 -28.44 28.24
C ARG A 474 6.06 -29.44 27.11
N SER A 475 7.13 -29.78 26.37
CA SER A 475 7.13 -30.89 25.44
C SER A 475 7.27 -32.21 26.20
N LYS A 476 6.27 -33.08 26.05
CA LYS A 476 6.45 -34.49 25.71
C LYS A 476 5.35 -34.91 24.76
#